data_AF-A0A527W441-F1
#
_entry.id   AF-A0A527W441-F1
#
_cell.length_a   1.000
_cell.length_b   1.000
_cell.length_c   1.000
_cell.angle_alpha   90.00
_cell.angle_beta   90.00
_cell.angle_gamma   90.00
#
_symmetry.space_group_name_H-M   'P 1'
#
loop_
_entity.id
_entity.type
_entity.pdbx_description
1 polymer ?
#
loop_
_entity_poly.entity_id
_entity_poly.type
_entity_poly.pdbx_seq_one_letter_code
_entity_poly.pdbx_strand_id
1 'polypeptide(L)' 'GHKGETIRAIGQAARMEIADILEQKVHLFLFVKVRENWGDDPERYREMGLEFPG' A
#
# COMPACT_ATOMS: atom_id res chain seq x y z
N GLY A 1 -6.43 -5.79 -11.92
CA GLY A 1 -7.89 -5.94 -12.06
C GLY A 1 -8.37 -5.22 -13.31
N HIS A 2 -9.54 -5.58 -13.83
CA HIS A 2 -10.13 -4.92 -15.00
C HIS A 2 -10.27 -3.42 -14.71
N LYS A 3 -9.63 -2.58 -15.54
CA LYS A 3 -9.65 -1.10 -15.44
C LYS A 3 -9.28 -0.51 -14.07
N GLY A 4 -8.46 -1.19 -13.27
CA GLY A 4 -8.01 -0.68 -11.96
C GLY A 4 -9.08 -0.68 -10.86
N GLU A 5 -10.18 -1.42 -11.04
CA GLU A 5 -11.26 -1.50 -10.06
C GLU A 5 -10.78 -1.92 -8.66
N THR A 6 -9.90 -2.91 -8.58
CA THR A 6 -9.33 -3.40 -7.31
C THR A 6 -8.55 -2.32 -6.56
N ILE A 7 -7.62 -1.62 -7.23
CA ILE A 7 -6.82 -0.58 -6.57
C ILE A 7 -7.69 0.62 -6.18
N ARG A 8 -8.74 0.91 -6.96
CA ARG A 8 -9.71 1.95 -6.62
C ARG A 8 -10.49 1.61 -5.34
N ALA A 9 -10.96 0.38 -5.20
CA ALA A 9 -11.68 -0.07 -4.00
C ALA A 9 -10.78 0.00 -2.76
N ILE A 10 -9.54 -0.51 -2.87
CA ILE A 10 -8.53 -0.44 -1.79
C ILE A 10 -8.25 1.02 -1.41
N GLY A 11 -7.96 1.88 -2.40
CA GLY A 11 -7.66 3.28 -2.16
C GLY A 11 -8.83 4.07 -1.58
N GLN A 12 -10.07 3.74 -1.95
CA GLN A 12 -11.25 4.35 -1.35
C GLN A 12 -11.39 3.96 0.13
N ALA A 13 -11.29 2.67 0.46
CA ALA A 13 -11.37 2.18 1.84
C ALA A 13 -10.30 2.83 2.72
N ALA A 14 -9.03 2.74 2.32
CA ALA A 14 -7.92 3.32 3.07
C ALA A 14 -8.05 4.84 3.23
N ARG A 15 -8.46 5.57 2.18
CA ARG A 15 -8.62 7.03 2.25
C ARG A 15 -9.73 7.45 3.23
N MET A 16 -10.82 6.70 3.34
CA MET A 16 -11.90 7.01 4.30
C MET A 16 -11.38 6.83 5.73
N GLU A 17 -10.76 5.69 6.03
CA GLU A 17 -10.21 5.42 7.36
C GLU A 17 -9.15 6.44 7.79
N ILE A 18 -8.21 6.78 6.89
CA ILE A 18 -7.17 7.79 7.20
C ILE A 18 -7.79 9.19 7.37
N ALA A 19 -8.78 9.55 6.55
CA ALA A 19 -9.46 10.85 6.68
C ALA A 19 -10.21 10.96 8.02
N ASP A 20 -10.81 9.87 8.50
CA ASP A 20 -11.50 9.82 9.79
C ASP A 20 -10.51 9.96 10.95
N ILE A 21 -9.37 9.24 10.91
CA ILE A 21 -8.32 9.33 11.93
C ILE A 21 -7.71 10.74 12.02
N LEU A 22 -7.54 11.41 10.88
CA LEU A 22 -6.91 12.73 10.81
C LEU A 22 -7.92 13.89 10.92
N GLU A 23 -9.22 13.61 10.94
CA GLU A 23 -10.32 14.59 10.90
C GLU A 23 -10.18 15.61 9.75
N GLN A 24 -9.61 15.18 8.62
CA GLN A 24 -9.24 16.05 7.51
C GLN A 24 -9.43 15.38 6.14
N LYS A 25 -9.61 16.20 5.11
CA LYS A 25 -9.71 15.70 3.74
C LYS A 25 -8.35 15.21 3.24
N VAL A 26 -8.28 13.93 2.87
CA VAL A 26 -7.07 13.28 2.35
C VAL A 26 -7.16 13.07 0.83
N HIS A 27 -6.06 13.39 0.12
CA HIS A 27 -5.85 12.98 -1.27
C HIS A 27 -4.77 11.90 -1.29
N LEU A 28 -5.17 10.64 -1.48
CA LEU A 28 -4.27 9.48 -1.45
C LEU A 28 -3.91 9.06 -2.88
N PHE A 29 -2.63 9.14 -3.24
CA PHE A 29 -2.09 8.57 -4.47
C PHE A 29 -1.54 7.17 -4.21
N LEU A 30 -1.93 6.19 -5.05
CA LEU A 30 -1.46 4.81 -4.95
C LEU A 30 -0.84 4.35 -6.27
N PHE A 31 0.27 3.62 -6.16
CA PHE A 31 0.99 3.04 -7.30
C PHE A 31 1.25 1.55 -7.04
N VAL A 32 0.95 0.69 -8.01
CA VAL A 32 1.38 -0.70 -7.96
C VAL A 32 2.74 -0.80 -8.63
N LYS A 33 3.73 -1.33 -7.91
CA LYS A 33 5.07 -1.61 -8.43
C LYS A 33 5.27 -3.12 -8.44
N VAL A 34 5.78 -3.66 -9.54
CA VAL A 34 6.17 -5.06 -9.67
C VAL A 34 7.69 -5.13 -9.66
N ARG A 35 8.22 -6.01 -8.83
CA ARG A 35 9.65 -6.36 -8.77
C ARG A 35 9.74 -7.86 -8.58
N GLU A 36 10.58 -8.52 -9.34
CA GLU A 36 10.81 -9.96 -9.18
C GLU A 36 11.60 -10.22 -7.89
N ASN A 37 11.31 -11.33 -7.21
CA ASN A 37 12.02 -11.83 -6.02
C ASN A 37 12.18 -10.83 -4.86
N TRP A 38 11.30 -9.82 -4.74
CA TRP A 38 11.37 -8.85 -3.64
C TRP A 38 11.16 -9.49 -2.26
N GLY A 39 10.45 -10.62 -2.23
CA GLY A 39 10.15 -11.36 -1.01
C GLY A 39 11.39 -12.03 -0.37
N ASP A 40 12.48 -12.18 -1.13
CA ASP A 40 13.73 -12.80 -0.68
C ASP A 40 14.79 -11.77 -0.29
N ASP A 41 14.45 -10.47 -0.29
CA ASP A 41 15.36 -9.36 -0.01
C ASP A 41 15.15 -8.82 1.42
N PRO A 42 16.00 -9.18 2.40
CA PRO A 42 15.86 -8.73 3.79
C PRO A 42 15.97 -7.21 3.95
N GLU A 43 16.67 -6.50 3.05
CA GLU A 43 16.74 -5.04 3.09
C GLU A 43 15.38 -4.41 2.84
N ARG A 44 14.56 -5.00 1.96
CA ARG A 44 13.22 -4.48 1.64
C ARG A 44 12.27 -4.59 2.82
N TYR A 45 12.32 -5.69 3.54
CA TYR A 45 11.52 -5.85 4.76
C TYR A 45 11.92 -4.77 5.77
N ARG A 46 13.22 -4.55 5.99
CA ARG A 46 13.71 -3.48 6.86
C ARG A 46 13.24 -2.09 6.43
N GLU A 47 13.32 -1.75 5.14
CA GLU A 47 12.82 -0.48 4.59
C GLU A 47 11.31 -0.28 4.83
N MET A 48 10.53 -1.37 4.80
CA MET A 48 9.09 -1.36 5.07
C MET A 48 8.76 -1.41 6.57
N GLY A 49 9.75 -1.56 7.45
CA GLY A 49 9.55 -1.77 8.88
C GLY A 49 8.96 -3.15 9.23
N LEU A 50 9.21 -4.15 8.39
CA LEU A 50 8.76 -5.54 8.55
C LEU A 50 9.93 -6.44 8.97
N GLU A 51 9.63 -7.52 9.69
CA GLU A 51 10.59 -8.58 10.01
C GLU A 51 10.75 -9.55 8.83
N PHE A 52 12.00 -9.92 8.52
CA PHE A 52 12.27 -10.91 7.47
C PHE A 52 12.01 -12.31 8.03
N PRO A 53 11.15 -13.13 7.38
CA PRO A 53 10.69 -14.41 7.93
C PRO A 53 11.66 -15.59 7.73
N GLY A 54 12.83 -15.37 7.10
CA GLY A 54 13.80 -16.41 6.77
C GLY A 54 14.73 -16.83 7.90
#